data_AF-A0A6P8RRQ9-F1
#
_entry.id   AF-A0A6P8RRQ9-F1
#
_cell.length_a   1.000
_cell.length_b   1.000
_cell.length_c   1.000
_cell.angle_alpha   90.00
_cell.angle_beta   90.00
_cell.angle_gamma   90.00
#
_symmetry.space_group_name_H-M   'P 1'
#
loop_
_entity.id
_entity.type
_entity.pdbx_description
1 polymer ?
#
loop_
_entity_poly.entity_id
_entity_poly.type
_entity_poly.pdbx_seq_one_letter_code
_entity_poly.pdbx_strand_id
1 'polypeptide(L)'
;MSSRAESASAGSSGNNVKKMLKCVVVGDGAVGKTCLLMSYANDAFPEEYIPTVFDHYAVTVTVGGKQHLLGLYDTAGQEDYNQLRPLSYPNTDVFLICFSVVNPASYHNVREEWVSELKTCMPRVPYVLIGTQIDLRDDPKTLARLLHMKEKPILYEQGKKLAKEIGAQCYLECSALTQKGLKAVFDEAILTIFHPKKKKRSCCAFI
;
A
#
# COMPACT_ATOMS: atom_id res chain seq x y z
N MET A 1 -21.81 -51.28 35.10
CA MET A 1 -20.55 -50.50 35.11
C MET A 1 -20.89 -49.10 34.62
N SER A 2 -20.70 -48.14 35.51
CA SER A 2 -21.22 -46.77 35.46
C SER A 2 -20.38 -45.87 34.56
N SER A 3 -21.06 -45.06 33.77
CA SER A 3 -20.55 -43.89 33.06
C SER A 3 -20.06 -42.82 34.04
N ARG A 4 -18.83 -42.32 33.87
CA ARG A 4 -18.37 -41.07 34.49
C ARG A 4 -18.13 -40.03 33.41
N ALA A 5 -18.82 -38.90 33.55
CA ALA A 5 -18.53 -37.65 32.87
C ALA A 5 -17.41 -36.93 33.64
N GLU A 6 -16.36 -36.50 32.95
CA GLU A 6 -15.39 -35.55 33.49
C GLU A 6 -15.80 -34.13 33.08
N SER A 7 -15.90 -33.27 34.09
CA SER A 7 -16.24 -31.86 33.99
C SER A 7 -15.05 -31.06 33.43
N ALA A 8 -15.20 -30.51 32.23
CA ALA A 8 -14.29 -29.50 31.72
C ALA A 8 -14.58 -28.16 32.43
N SER A 9 -13.57 -27.67 33.15
CA SER A 9 -13.55 -26.37 33.83
C SER A 9 -13.77 -25.21 32.86
N ALA A 10 -14.55 -24.23 33.29
CA ALA A 10 -14.77 -22.96 32.59
C ALA A 10 -13.44 -22.22 32.36
N GLY A 11 -12.88 -22.37 31.16
CA GLY A 11 -11.85 -21.49 30.64
C GLY A 11 -12.49 -20.20 30.12
N SER A 12 -12.13 -19.08 30.74
CA SER A 12 -12.51 -17.73 30.34
C SER A 12 -12.41 -17.55 28.81
N SER A 13 -13.55 -17.53 28.13
CA SER A 13 -13.65 -17.21 26.71
C SER A 13 -13.50 -15.70 26.56
N GLY A 14 -12.26 -15.21 26.66
CA GLY A 14 -11.93 -13.88 26.20
C GLY A 14 -12.19 -13.85 24.69
N ASN A 15 -13.19 -13.07 24.25
CA ASN A 15 -13.42 -12.79 22.85
C ASN A 15 -12.10 -12.30 22.22
N ASN A 16 -11.41 -13.19 21.49
CA ASN A 16 -10.26 -12.82 20.66
C ASN A 16 -10.80 -12.05 19.46
N VAL A 17 -11.19 -10.80 19.68
CA VAL A 17 -11.55 -9.88 18.61
C VAL A 17 -10.29 -9.71 17.75
N LYS A 18 -10.31 -10.28 16.55
CA LYS A 18 -9.23 -10.10 15.57
C LYS A 18 -9.09 -8.60 15.33
N LYS A 19 -7.96 -8.02 15.74
CA LYS A 19 -7.66 -6.61 15.48
C LYS A 19 -7.64 -6.40 13.96
N MET A 20 -8.55 -5.55 13.47
CA MET A 20 -8.54 -5.08 12.09
C MET A 20 -7.41 -4.07 11.94
N LEU A 21 -6.54 -4.31 10.97
CA LEU A 21 -5.50 -3.43 10.50
C LEU A 21 -6.00 -2.75 9.23
N LYS A 22 -5.79 -1.44 9.08
CA LYS A 22 -6.26 -0.68 7.93
C LYS A 22 -5.10 -0.19 7.07
N CYS A 23 -5.06 -0.68 5.82
CA CYS A 23 -4.13 -0.26 4.78
C CYS A 23 -4.89 0.49 3.68
N VAL A 24 -4.56 1.76 3.46
CA VAL A 24 -5.16 2.58 2.39
C VAL A 24 -4.16 2.79 1.27
N VAL A 25 -4.59 2.62 0.02
CA VAL A 25 -3.76 2.78 -1.17
C VAL A 25 -4.13 4.06 -1.90
N VAL A 26 -3.15 4.91 -2.17
CA VAL A 26 -3.29 6.20 -2.88
C VAL A 26 -2.27 6.31 -4.01
N GLY A 27 -2.46 7.26 -4.93
CA GLY A 27 -1.65 7.41 -6.13
C GLY A 27 -2.51 7.75 -7.34
N ASP A 28 -1.87 8.19 -8.43
CA ASP A 28 -2.55 8.64 -9.65
C ASP A 28 -3.52 7.60 -10.23
N GLY A 29 -4.42 8.08 -11.10
CA GLY A 29 -5.21 7.20 -11.95
C GLY A 29 -4.33 6.24 -12.77
N ALA A 30 -4.83 5.03 -13.03
CA ALA A 30 -4.20 4.02 -13.88
C ALA A 30 -2.78 3.53 -13.46
N VAL A 31 -2.28 3.87 -12.27
CA VAL A 31 -1.00 3.32 -11.76
C VAL A 31 -1.12 1.88 -11.23
N GLY A 32 -2.29 1.25 -11.30
CA GLY A 32 -2.47 -0.16 -10.92
C GLY A 32 -2.73 -0.41 -9.43
N LYS A 33 -3.29 0.56 -8.69
CA LYS A 33 -3.70 0.39 -7.27
C LYS A 33 -4.70 -0.77 -7.10
N THR A 34 -5.75 -0.78 -7.90
CA THR A 34 -6.78 -1.82 -7.91
C THR A 34 -6.21 -3.18 -8.27
N CYS A 35 -5.40 -3.25 -9.33
CA CYS A 35 -4.72 -4.49 -9.73
C CYS A 35 -3.80 -5.01 -8.63
N LEU A 36 -3.06 -4.14 -7.94
CA LEU A 36 -2.21 -4.50 -6.79
C LEU A 36 -3.04 -5.17 -5.69
N LEU A 37 -4.14 -4.54 -5.29
CA LEU A 37 -5.00 -5.03 -4.21
C LEU A 37 -5.69 -6.35 -4.57
N MET A 38 -6.31 -6.42 -5.75
CA MET A 38 -7.02 -7.62 -6.20
C MET A 38 -6.07 -8.79 -6.47
N SER A 39 -4.91 -8.53 -7.07
CA SER A 39 -3.90 -9.58 -7.30
C SER A 39 -3.43 -10.20 -6.00
N TYR A 40 -3.28 -9.38 -4.94
CA TYR A 40 -2.89 -9.88 -3.63
C TYR A 40 -4.03 -10.60 -2.91
N ALA A 41 -5.25 -10.10 -3.00
CA ALA A 41 -6.41 -10.69 -2.33
C ALA A 41 -6.84 -12.03 -2.95
N ASN A 42 -6.73 -12.17 -4.27
CA ASN A 42 -7.25 -13.31 -5.04
C ASN A 42 -6.16 -14.28 -5.54
N ASP A 43 -4.89 -13.97 -5.30
CA ASP A 43 -3.74 -14.72 -5.84
C ASP A 43 -3.79 -14.85 -7.39
N ALA A 44 -4.42 -13.89 -8.06
CA ALA A 44 -4.65 -13.88 -9.51
C ALA A 44 -4.85 -12.45 -10.04
N PHE A 45 -4.32 -12.15 -11.23
CA PHE A 45 -4.50 -10.84 -11.87
C PHE A 45 -5.92 -10.71 -12.45
N PRO A 46 -6.60 -9.55 -12.32
CA PRO A 46 -7.93 -9.38 -12.90
C PRO A 46 -7.92 -9.28 -14.42
N GLU A 47 -8.84 -9.99 -15.08
CA GLU A 47 -8.98 -9.95 -16.54
C GLU A 47 -9.73 -8.70 -17.04
N GLU A 48 -10.59 -8.10 -16.21
CA GLU A 48 -11.37 -6.91 -16.54
C GLU A 48 -10.94 -5.70 -15.71
N TYR A 49 -10.78 -4.54 -16.37
CA TYR A 49 -10.51 -3.26 -15.70
C TYR A 49 -11.81 -2.49 -15.48
N ILE A 50 -12.21 -2.38 -14.22
CA ILE A 50 -13.30 -1.51 -13.78
C ILE A 50 -12.69 -0.36 -12.96
N PRO A 51 -12.86 0.91 -13.36
CA PRO A 51 -12.33 2.04 -12.60
C PRO A 51 -12.91 2.10 -11.18
N THR A 52 -12.03 2.13 -10.17
CA THR A 52 -12.47 2.15 -8.76
C THR A 52 -13.03 3.50 -8.35
N VAL A 53 -14.17 3.47 -7.66
CA VAL A 53 -14.68 4.58 -6.85
C VAL A 53 -14.23 4.38 -5.40
N PHE A 54 -14.62 3.27 -4.78
CA PHE A 54 -14.10 2.75 -3.50
C PHE A 54 -14.38 1.26 -3.39
N ASP A 55 -13.39 0.45 -3.02
CA ASP A 55 -13.55 -0.98 -2.72
C ASP A 55 -12.80 -1.36 -1.44
N HIS A 56 -13.34 -2.32 -0.71
CA HIS A 56 -12.76 -2.85 0.53
C HIS A 56 -12.63 -4.38 0.47
N TYR A 57 -11.39 -4.86 0.58
CA TYR A 57 -11.05 -6.28 0.70
C TYR A 57 -10.47 -6.56 2.08
N ALA A 58 -10.68 -7.75 2.62
CA ALA A 58 -10.05 -8.16 3.88
C ALA A 58 -9.35 -9.50 3.72
N VAL A 59 -8.08 -9.57 4.11
CA VAL A 59 -7.30 -10.81 4.11
C VAL A 59 -6.86 -11.16 5.53
N THR A 60 -6.78 -12.46 5.84
CA THR A 60 -6.24 -12.91 7.13
C THR A 60 -4.73 -13.04 7.03
N VAL A 61 -4.00 -12.38 7.92
CA VAL A 61 -2.52 -12.42 7.97
C VAL A 61 -2.04 -12.91 9.33
N THR A 62 -0.90 -13.59 9.38
CA THR A 62 -0.31 -14.09 10.62
C THR A 62 0.99 -13.34 10.92
N VAL A 63 1.06 -12.67 12.07
CA VAL A 63 2.22 -11.89 12.51
C VAL A 63 2.59 -12.32 13.92
N GLY A 64 3.84 -12.78 14.12
CA GLY A 64 4.30 -13.24 15.43
C GLY A 64 3.42 -14.33 16.05
N GLY A 65 2.88 -15.23 15.23
CA GLY A 65 1.97 -16.31 15.65
C GLY A 65 0.52 -15.89 15.95
N LYS A 66 0.16 -14.62 15.75
CA LYS A 66 -1.21 -14.10 15.94
C LYS A 66 -1.87 -13.78 14.61
N GLN A 67 -3.14 -14.13 14.47
CA GLN A 67 -3.94 -13.78 13.29
C GLN A 67 -4.51 -12.37 13.42
N HIS A 68 -4.39 -11.61 12.33
CA HIS A 68 -4.96 -10.27 12.15
C HIS A 68 -5.80 -10.24 10.87
N LEU A 69 -6.75 -9.32 10.80
CA LEU A 69 -7.43 -9.00 9.55
C LEU A 69 -6.78 -7.75 8.97
N LEU A 70 -6.34 -7.79 7.72
CA LEU A 70 -5.85 -6.63 7.00
C LEU A 70 -6.93 -6.17 6.03
N GLY A 71 -7.57 -5.05 6.35
CA GLY A 71 -8.46 -4.32 5.47
C GLY A 71 -7.67 -3.51 4.46
N LEU A 72 -7.95 -3.75 3.18
CA LEU A 72 -7.36 -3.12 2.01
C LEU A 72 -8.38 -2.16 1.42
N TYR A 73 -8.05 -0.87 1.45
CA TYR A 73 -8.93 0.20 1.00
C TYR A 73 -8.36 0.80 -0.29
N ASP A 74 -9.04 0.52 -1.40
CA ASP A 74 -8.72 1.11 -2.70
C ASP A 74 -9.34 2.52 -2.81
N THR A 75 -8.61 3.45 -3.42
CA THR A 75 -9.09 4.82 -3.60
C THR A 75 -8.92 5.29 -5.03
N ALA A 76 -9.88 6.11 -5.49
CA ALA A 76 -9.78 6.76 -6.80
C ALA A 76 -8.59 7.72 -6.86
N GLY A 77 -7.84 7.65 -7.96
CA GLY A 77 -6.64 8.47 -8.20
C GLY A 77 -6.88 9.71 -9.05
N GLN A 78 -8.11 9.91 -9.53
CA GLN A 78 -8.51 11.07 -10.33
C GLN A 78 -8.83 12.27 -9.45
N GLU A 79 -8.60 13.47 -9.98
CA GLU A 79 -8.83 14.73 -9.28
C GLU A 79 -10.30 14.95 -8.91
N ASP A 80 -11.23 14.41 -9.71
CA ASP A 80 -12.68 14.46 -9.46
C ASP A 80 -13.08 13.89 -8.08
N TYR A 81 -12.23 13.03 -7.51
CA TYR A 81 -12.46 12.40 -6.21
C TYR A 81 -11.64 13.01 -5.06
N ASN A 82 -10.92 14.12 -5.28
CA ASN A 82 -10.06 14.76 -4.27
C ASN A 82 -10.80 15.13 -2.98
N GLN A 83 -12.09 15.50 -3.06
CA GLN A 83 -12.89 15.82 -1.87
C GLN A 83 -13.43 14.58 -1.14
N LEU A 84 -13.62 13.47 -1.85
CA LEU A 84 -14.19 12.24 -1.31
C LEU A 84 -13.12 11.31 -0.75
N ARG A 85 -11.94 11.29 -1.37
CA ARG A 85 -10.81 10.42 -0.99
C ARG A 85 -10.43 10.55 0.50
N PRO A 86 -10.34 11.75 1.11
CA PRO A 86 -9.97 11.89 2.52
C PRO A 86 -10.97 11.25 3.49
N LEU A 87 -12.22 11.01 3.07
CA LEU A 87 -13.21 10.30 3.90
C LEU A 87 -12.78 8.86 4.22
N SER A 88 -11.89 8.28 3.42
CA SER A 88 -11.34 6.94 3.65
C SER A 88 -10.14 6.92 4.61
N TYR A 89 -9.59 8.06 5.03
CA TYR A 89 -8.34 8.14 5.80
C TYR A 89 -8.46 7.96 7.33
N PRO A 90 -9.59 8.25 7.99
CA PRO A 90 -9.70 8.04 9.43
C PRO A 90 -9.36 6.61 9.83
N ASN A 91 -8.62 6.46 10.94
CA ASN A 91 -8.18 5.19 11.50
C ASN A 91 -7.26 4.34 10.60
N THR A 92 -6.60 4.94 9.60
CA THR A 92 -5.58 4.23 8.81
C THR A 92 -4.34 3.93 9.64
N ASP A 93 -3.88 2.68 9.59
CA ASP A 93 -2.65 2.23 10.26
C ASP A 93 -1.42 2.41 9.36
N VAL A 94 -1.57 2.26 8.04
CA VAL A 94 -0.50 2.46 7.05
C VAL A 94 -1.07 2.89 5.70
N PHE A 95 -0.34 3.74 4.98
CA PHE A 95 -0.63 4.06 3.58
C PHE A 95 0.38 3.40 2.63
N LEU A 96 -0.11 2.99 1.46
CA LEU A 96 0.72 2.72 0.29
C LEU A 96 0.56 3.90 -0.68
N ILE A 97 1.68 4.53 -1.04
CA ILE A 97 1.71 5.55 -2.09
C ILE A 97 2.25 4.89 -3.35
N CYS A 98 1.40 4.75 -4.36
CA CYS A 98 1.73 4.08 -5.61
C CYS A 98 2.02 5.07 -6.74
N PHE A 99 3.05 4.77 -7.52
CA PHE A 99 3.27 5.36 -8.85
C PHE A 99 3.65 4.24 -9.82
N SER A 100 3.42 4.43 -11.12
CA SER A 100 3.86 3.47 -12.13
C SER A 100 5.28 3.79 -12.60
N VAL A 101 6.15 2.77 -12.65
CA VAL A 101 7.53 2.95 -13.11
C VAL A 101 7.62 3.31 -14.60
N VAL A 102 6.51 3.22 -15.34
CA VAL A 102 6.42 3.61 -16.76
C VAL A 102 5.50 4.82 -16.99
N ASN A 103 5.18 5.55 -15.91
CA ASN A 103 4.49 6.83 -15.94
C ASN A 103 5.27 7.85 -15.08
N PRO A 104 6.26 8.57 -15.66
CA PRO A 104 7.08 9.54 -14.94
C PRO A 104 6.30 10.67 -14.27
N ALA A 105 5.18 11.13 -14.84
CA ALA A 105 4.32 12.12 -14.21
C ALA A 105 3.81 11.64 -12.85
N SER A 106 3.37 10.37 -12.76
CA SER A 106 2.91 9.80 -11.48
C SER A 106 4.00 9.72 -10.42
N TYR A 107 5.27 9.60 -10.81
CA TYR A 107 6.41 9.64 -9.89
C TYR A 107 6.62 11.05 -9.32
N HIS A 108 6.43 12.10 -10.12
CA HIS A 108 6.54 13.49 -9.67
C HIS A 108 5.39 13.86 -8.72
N ASN A 109 4.17 13.45 -9.07
CA ASN A 109 2.95 13.68 -8.28
C ASN A 109 3.01 13.07 -6.88
N VAL A 110 3.84 12.03 -6.64
CA VAL A 110 4.09 11.50 -5.29
C VAL A 110 4.45 12.61 -4.31
N ARG A 111 5.37 13.50 -4.69
CA ARG A 111 5.85 14.56 -3.80
C ARG A 111 4.90 15.74 -3.75
N GLU A 112 4.40 16.14 -4.92
CA GLU A 112 3.64 17.37 -5.12
C GLU A 112 2.22 17.25 -4.57
N GLU A 113 1.59 16.10 -4.81
CA GLU A 113 0.19 15.85 -4.46
C GLU A 113 0.07 14.88 -3.28
N TRP A 114 0.47 13.63 -3.46
CA TRP A 114 0.11 12.55 -2.52
C TRP A 114 0.74 12.70 -1.14
N VAL A 115 2.03 13.03 -1.07
CA VAL A 115 2.71 13.26 0.21
C VAL A 115 2.20 14.54 0.88
N SER A 116 1.85 15.57 0.09
CA SER A 116 1.29 16.83 0.61
C SER A 116 -0.09 16.60 1.24
N GLU A 117 -0.96 15.87 0.55
CA GLU A 117 -2.28 15.48 1.02
C GLU A 117 -2.21 14.64 2.29
N LEU A 118 -1.41 13.56 2.30
CA LEU A 118 -1.30 12.68 3.47
C LEU A 118 -0.70 13.40 4.68
N LYS A 119 0.25 14.33 4.49
CA LYS A 119 0.80 15.14 5.58
C LYS A 119 -0.24 16.12 6.14
N THR A 120 -1.17 16.59 5.32
CA THR A 120 -2.25 17.50 5.72
C THR A 120 -3.33 16.74 6.48
N CYS A 121 -3.79 15.61 5.95
CA CYS A 121 -4.90 14.85 6.52
C CYS A 121 -4.47 13.93 7.68
N MET A 122 -3.33 13.22 7.55
CA MET A 122 -2.91 12.15 8.44
C MET A 122 -1.41 12.20 8.79
N PRO A 123 -0.91 13.29 9.40
CA PRO A 123 0.53 13.58 9.56
C PRO A 123 1.34 12.53 10.34
N ARG A 124 0.68 11.70 11.15
CA ARG A 124 1.31 10.70 12.02
C ARG A 124 1.30 9.28 11.44
N VAL A 125 0.55 9.02 10.38
CA VAL A 125 0.42 7.69 9.81
C VAL A 125 1.64 7.41 8.90
N PRO A 126 2.31 6.25 9.06
CA PRO A 126 3.43 5.89 8.20
C PRO A 126 2.96 5.51 6.79
N TYR A 127 3.85 5.66 5.82
CA TYR A 127 3.61 5.25 4.45
C TYR A 127 4.81 4.55 3.82
N VAL A 128 4.52 3.65 2.88
CA VAL A 128 5.49 2.95 2.05
C VAL A 128 5.33 3.43 0.61
N LEU A 129 6.45 3.68 -0.08
CA LEU A 129 6.44 4.06 -1.49
C LEU A 129 6.53 2.83 -2.38
N ILE A 130 5.62 2.70 -3.34
CA ILE A 130 5.49 1.53 -4.20
C ILE A 130 5.62 1.94 -5.68
N GLY A 131 6.62 1.39 -6.37
CA GLY A 131 6.74 1.44 -7.83
C GLY A 131 6.02 0.25 -8.46
N THR A 132 4.92 0.49 -9.16
CA THR A 132 4.09 -0.54 -9.78
C THR A 132 4.45 -0.74 -11.27
N GLN A 133 3.89 -1.80 -11.87
CA GLN A 133 4.00 -2.09 -13.31
C GLN A 133 5.44 -2.33 -13.79
N ILE A 134 6.27 -2.97 -12.96
CA ILE A 134 7.68 -3.23 -13.30
C ILE A 134 7.87 -4.20 -14.47
N ASP A 135 6.85 -4.99 -14.80
CA ASP A 135 6.82 -5.83 -15.99
C ASP A 135 6.87 -5.01 -17.29
N LEU A 136 6.42 -3.75 -17.26
CA LEU A 136 6.42 -2.86 -18.42
C LEU A 136 7.74 -2.09 -18.59
N ARG A 137 8.67 -2.18 -17.61
CA ARG A 137 9.91 -1.38 -17.63
C ARG A 137 10.78 -1.67 -18.86
N ASP A 138 10.84 -2.94 -19.26
CA ASP A 138 11.63 -3.41 -20.39
C ASP A 138 10.75 -3.81 -21.59
N ASP A 139 9.44 -3.51 -21.55
CA ASP A 139 8.51 -3.80 -22.64
C ASP A 139 8.80 -2.92 -23.87
N PRO A 140 9.07 -3.49 -25.06
CA PRO A 140 9.44 -2.72 -26.24
C PRO A 140 8.42 -1.66 -26.65
N LYS A 141 7.11 -1.95 -26.51
CA LYS A 141 6.05 -1.00 -26.88
C LYS A 141 6.03 0.19 -25.91
N THR A 142 6.15 -0.10 -24.62
CA THR A 142 6.19 0.92 -23.57
C THR A 142 7.43 1.80 -23.69
N LEU A 143 8.59 1.20 -23.94
CA LEU A 143 9.84 1.94 -24.20
C LEU A 143 9.74 2.84 -25.43
N ALA A 144 9.17 2.36 -26.54
CA ALA A 144 8.96 3.16 -27.73
C ALA A 144 8.03 4.37 -27.47
N ARG A 145 6.93 4.17 -26.74
CA ARG A 145 6.00 5.24 -26.35
C ARG A 145 6.68 6.30 -25.49
N LEU A 146 7.43 5.89 -24.46
CA LEU A 146 8.14 6.81 -23.58
C LEU A 146 9.22 7.58 -24.34
N LEU A 147 9.97 6.91 -25.22
CA LEU A 147 10.98 7.56 -26.05
C LEU A 147 10.37 8.63 -26.97
N HIS A 148 9.19 8.37 -27.54
CA HIS A 148 8.45 9.37 -28.34
C HIS A 148 8.12 10.62 -27.53
N MET A 149 7.79 10.46 -26.25
CA MET A 149 7.56 11.56 -25.29
C MET A 149 8.86 12.14 -24.70
N LYS A 150 10.05 11.67 -25.13
CA LYS A 150 11.36 12.01 -24.57
C LYS A 150 11.51 11.65 -23.08
N GLU A 151 10.78 10.65 -22.64
CA GLU A 151 10.78 10.12 -21.28
C GLU A 151 11.47 8.76 -21.22
N LYS A 152 11.75 8.30 -20.00
CA LYS A 152 12.29 6.98 -19.71
C LYS A 152 11.57 6.37 -18.50
N PRO A 153 11.52 5.03 -18.39
CA PRO A 153 11.04 4.39 -17.18
C PRO A 153 11.83 4.82 -15.95
N ILE A 154 11.15 4.87 -14.80
CA ILE A 154 11.76 5.14 -13.50
C ILE A 154 12.58 3.93 -13.07
N LEU A 155 13.85 4.19 -12.76
CA LEU A 155 14.79 3.20 -12.25
C LEU A 155 14.62 2.99 -10.74
N TYR A 156 15.01 1.81 -10.27
CA TYR A 156 14.92 1.43 -8.85
C TYR A 156 15.61 2.45 -7.92
N GLU A 157 16.78 2.95 -8.32
CA GLU A 157 17.52 3.94 -7.52
C GLU A 157 16.83 5.30 -7.43
N GLN A 158 16.03 5.69 -8.44
CA GLN A 158 15.21 6.90 -8.37
C GLN A 158 14.10 6.75 -7.33
N GLY A 159 13.39 5.61 -7.33
CA GLY A 159 12.38 5.30 -6.33
C GLY A 159 12.93 5.24 -4.90
N LYS A 160 14.09 4.61 -4.70
CA LYS A 160 14.80 4.62 -3.40
C LYS A 160 15.16 6.02 -2.94
N LYS A 161 15.68 6.85 -3.85
CA LYS A 161 16.03 8.24 -3.56
C LYS A 161 14.78 9.02 -3.13
N LEU A 162 13.69 8.90 -3.89
CA LEU A 162 12.43 9.57 -3.56
C LEU A 162 11.88 9.14 -2.20
N ALA A 163 11.85 7.84 -1.90
CA ALA A 163 11.37 7.33 -0.60
C ALA A 163 12.12 7.96 0.58
N LYS A 164 13.44 8.14 0.45
CA LYS A 164 14.26 8.81 1.46
C LYS A 164 13.91 10.29 1.59
N GLU A 165 13.73 10.99 0.46
CA GLU A 165 13.39 12.42 0.43
C GLU A 165 12.03 12.73 1.04
N ILE A 166 11.02 11.90 0.77
CA ILE A 166 9.66 12.09 1.30
C ILE A 166 9.50 11.59 2.73
N GLY A 167 10.43 10.77 3.22
CA GLY A 167 10.38 10.17 4.55
C GLY A 167 9.44 8.96 4.65
N ALA A 168 9.33 8.20 3.56
CA ALA A 168 8.67 6.91 3.53
C ALA A 168 9.47 5.86 4.33
N GLN A 169 8.80 4.80 4.77
CA GLN A 169 9.42 3.71 5.53
C GLN A 169 10.45 2.94 4.69
N CYS A 170 10.13 2.72 3.42
CA CYS A 170 11.04 2.20 2.40
C CYS A 170 10.45 2.41 0.99
N TYR A 171 11.17 1.90 0.00
CA TYR A 171 10.72 1.77 -1.38
C TYR A 171 10.67 0.30 -1.76
N LEU A 172 9.57 -0.13 -2.36
CA LEU A 172 9.40 -1.46 -2.94
C LEU A 172 8.86 -1.34 -4.36
N GLU A 173 9.09 -2.39 -5.15
CA GLU A 173 8.60 -2.50 -6.51
C GLU A 173 7.80 -3.78 -6.69
N CYS A 174 6.76 -3.72 -7.51
CA CYS A 174 5.96 -4.89 -7.82
C CYS A 174 5.34 -4.84 -9.21
N SER A 175 4.99 -6.01 -9.70
CA SER A 175 4.11 -6.22 -10.84
C SER A 175 2.90 -7.01 -10.35
N ALA A 176 1.71 -6.43 -10.46
CA ALA A 176 0.48 -7.16 -10.17
C ALA A 176 0.26 -8.28 -11.21
N LEU A 177 0.64 -8.04 -12.47
CA LEU A 177 0.48 -9.01 -13.56
C LEU A 177 1.28 -10.29 -13.33
N THR A 178 2.54 -10.16 -12.95
CA THR A 178 3.45 -11.30 -12.71
C THR A 178 3.54 -11.70 -11.24
N GLN A 179 2.83 -10.99 -10.36
CA GLN A 179 2.88 -11.08 -8.90
C GLN A 179 4.28 -10.85 -8.27
N LYS A 180 5.29 -10.50 -9.08
CA LYS A 180 6.65 -10.21 -8.60
C LYS A 180 6.61 -9.06 -7.59
N GLY A 181 7.17 -9.30 -6.41
CA GLY A 181 7.27 -8.31 -5.33
C GLY A 181 5.97 -8.06 -4.55
N LEU A 182 4.84 -8.63 -4.97
CA LEU A 182 3.53 -8.34 -4.41
C LEU A 182 3.43 -8.68 -2.92
N LYS A 183 3.83 -9.90 -2.54
CA LYS A 183 3.87 -10.32 -1.13
C LYS A 183 4.75 -9.40 -0.27
N ALA A 184 5.91 -8.99 -0.80
CA ALA A 184 6.84 -8.13 -0.07
C ALA A 184 6.24 -6.75 0.25
N VAL A 185 5.42 -6.20 -0.66
CA VAL A 185 4.70 -4.93 -0.42
C VAL A 185 3.80 -5.03 0.80
N PHE A 186 2.98 -6.08 0.89
CA PHE A 186 2.04 -6.23 2.00
C PHE A 186 2.70 -6.71 3.29
N ASP A 187 3.72 -7.56 3.21
CA ASP A 187 4.54 -7.91 4.38
C ASP A 187 5.15 -6.65 5.02
N GLU A 188 5.73 -5.75 4.22
CA GLU A 188 6.34 -4.51 4.71
C GLU A 188 5.30 -3.51 5.22
N ALA A 189 4.13 -3.44 4.58
CA ALA A 189 3.01 -2.63 5.08
C ALA A 189 2.59 -3.10 6.48
N ILE A 190 2.44 -4.41 6.67
CA ILE A 190 2.10 -5.01 7.97
C ILE A 190 3.21 -4.75 8.99
N LEU A 191 4.48 -4.99 8.62
CA LEU A 191 5.62 -4.72 9.48
C LEU A 191 5.68 -3.25 9.91
N THR A 192 5.38 -2.34 9.00
CA THR A 192 5.30 -0.89 9.26
C THR A 192 4.27 -0.54 10.32
N ILE A 193 3.12 -1.23 10.36
CA ILE A 193 2.08 -1.01 11.38
C ILE A 193 2.60 -1.37 12.78
N PHE A 194 3.33 -2.49 12.90
CA PHE A 194 3.83 -2.96 14.19
C PHE A 194 5.15 -2.31 14.60
N HIS A 195 5.99 -1.94 13.64
CA HIS A 195 7.36 -1.46 13.87
C HIS A 195 7.72 -0.29 12.93
N PRO A 196 7.03 0.86 13.02
CA PRO A 196 7.35 2.00 12.17
C PRO A 196 8.76 2.53 12.49
N LYS A 197 9.58 2.77 11.46
CA LYS A 197 10.89 3.42 11.64
C LYS A 197 10.67 4.83 12.18
N LYS A 198 11.39 5.15 13.25
CA LYS A 198 11.34 6.49 13.87
C LYS A 198 11.94 7.50 12.88
N LYS A 199 11.18 8.55 12.54
CA LYS A 199 11.73 9.69 11.79
C LYS A 199 12.83 10.35 12.64
N LYS A 200 14.04 10.49 12.09
CA LYS A 200 15.09 11.29 12.74
C LYS A 200 14.57 12.72 12.85
N ARG A 201 14.39 13.21 14.08
CA ARG A 201 14.07 14.62 14.31
C ARG A 201 15.28 15.42 13.81
N SER A 202 15.10 16.26 12.80
CA SER A 202 16.02 17.36 12.57
C SER A 202 15.92 18.25 13.80
N CYS A 203 16.99 18.38 14.57
CA CYS A 203 17.07 19.41 15.59
C CYS A 203 16.99 20.76 14.87
N CYS A 204 15.83 21.41 14.91
CA CYS A 204 15.79 22.86 14.76
C CYS A 204 16.47 23.42 16.00
N ALA A 205 17.71 23.86 15.86
CA ALA A 205 18.31 24.81 16.77
C ALA A 205 17.42 26.06 16.71
N PHE A 206 16.77 26.38 17.81
CA PHE A 206 16.22 27.71 18.02
C PHE A 206 17.41 28.67 18.10
N ILE A 207 17.50 29.59 17.15
CA ILE A 207 18.24 30.85 17.26
C ILE A 207 17.19 31.95 17.16
#